data_AF-A0A0Q9KYP2-F1
#
_entry.id   AF-A0A0Q9KYP2-F1
#
_cell.length_a   1.000
_cell.length_b   1.000
_cell.length_c   1.000
_cell.angle_alpha   90.00
_cell.angle_beta   90.00
_cell.angle_gamma   90.00
#
_symmetry.space_group_name_H-M   'P 1'
#
loop_
_entity.id
_entity.type
_entity.pdbx_description
1 polymer ?
#
loop_
_entity_poly.entity_id
_entity_poly.type
_entity_poly.pdbx_seq_one_letter_code
_entity_poly.pdbx_strand_id
1 'polypeptide(L)'
;MENKGNSKLTASNDRYDSSIFADCFVDREGGPPGRNKEGVEHTSMVKQIEQNWDSKLWWPHSEALYTTMLLYKLTGDPELLAQYSRLQDYSFKTFPNPDRSVGEWIQIRSRSGKSINQVIALPVKDPYYIIRNVILIIELLASR
;
A
#
# COMPACT_ATOMS: atom_id res chain seq x y z
N MET A 1 34.69 -18.27 22.12
CA MET A 1 33.23 -18.06 22.14
C MET A 1 32.71 -18.41 20.75
N GLU A 2 32.26 -19.65 20.58
CA GLU A 2 31.62 -20.10 19.34
C GLU A 2 30.25 -19.42 19.26
N ASN A 3 30.14 -18.39 18.41
CA ASN A 3 28.83 -17.86 18.03
C ASN A 3 28.23 -18.83 17.00
N LYS A 4 27.67 -19.93 17.48
CA LYS A 4 26.74 -20.74 16.69
C LYS A 4 25.50 -19.90 16.47
N GLY A 5 25.48 -19.16 15.35
CA GLY A 5 24.26 -18.54 14.86
C GLY A 5 23.23 -19.63 14.66
N ASN A 6 22.23 -19.69 15.54
CA ASN A 6 21.09 -20.56 15.34
C ASN A 6 20.40 -20.10 14.06
N SER A 7 20.42 -20.96 13.04
CA SER A 7 19.54 -20.78 11.88
C SER A 7 18.10 -20.89 12.37
N LYS A 8 17.38 -19.76 12.43
CA LYS A 8 15.94 -19.75 12.64
C LYS A 8 15.24 -20.14 11.33
N LEU A 9 15.51 -21.35 10.85
CA LEU A 9 14.60 -22.04 9.96
C LEU A 9 13.52 -22.61 10.88
N THR A 10 12.38 -21.93 10.97
CA THR A 10 11.16 -22.55 11.49
C THR A 10 10.92 -23.82 10.66
N ALA A 11 10.41 -24.88 11.30
CA ALA A 11 10.18 -26.20 10.68
C ALA A 11 9.08 -26.19 9.59
N SER A 12 8.75 -25.01 9.08
CA SER A 12 7.75 -24.75 8.07
C SER A 12 8.39 -24.91 6.69
N ASN A 13 7.90 -25.87 5.89
CA ASN A 13 8.24 -26.01 4.48
C ASN A 13 7.68 -24.86 3.61
N ASP A 14 7.09 -23.83 4.22
CA ASP A 14 6.55 -22.69 3.51
C ASP A 14 7.68 -21.72 3.15
N ARG A 15 8.04 -21.69 1.86
CA ARG A 15 9.15 -20.88 1.33
C ARG A 15 9.04 -19.38 1.63
N TYR A 16 7.88 -18.92 2.06
CA TYR A 16 7.58 -17.53 2.39
C TYR A 16 7.76 -17.17 3.88
N ASP A 17 7.86 -18.17 4.77
CA ASP A 17 7.91 -18.05 6.25
C ASP A 17 9.35 -17.90 6.80
N SER A 18 10.33 -17.67 5.93
CA SER A 18 11.76 -17.67 6.28
C SER A 18 12.45 -16.33 6.12
N SER A 19 11.75 -15.31 5.59
CA SER A 19 12.32 -13.97 5.49
C SER A 19 11.82 -13.09 6.64
N ILE A 20 12.75 -12.46 7.34
CA ILE A 20 12.43 -11.46 8.38
C ILE A 20 11.49 -10.37 7.86
N PHE A 21 11.48 -10.10 6.55
CA PHE A 21 10.61 -9.12 5.90
C PHE A 21 9.15 -9.58 5.74
N ALA A 22 8.93 -10.85 5.43
CA ALA A 22 7.58 -11.38 5.23
C ALA A 22 6.82 -11.35 6.56
N ASP A 23 7.40 -11.85 7.64
CA ASP A 23 6.71 -11.99 8.92
C ASP A 23 6.63 -10.71 9.76
N CYS A 24 7.58 -9.78 9.58
CA CYS A 24 7.57 -8.51 10.28
C CYS A 24 6.51 -7.54 9.74
N PHE A 25 6.27 -7.54 8.42
CA PHE A 25 5.64 -6.39 7.76
C PHE A 25 4.43 -6.72 6.90
N VAL A 26 4.21 -7.99 6.56
CA VAL A 26 3.08 -8.41 5.72
C VAL A 26 2.38 -9.61 6.35
N ASP A 27 1.06 -9.63 6.27
CA ASP A 27 0.28 -10.80 6.64
C ASP A 27 -0.46 -11.33 5.41
N ARG A 28 -0.30 -12.63 5.12
CA ARG A 28 -0.89 -13.28 3.94
C ARG A 28 -2.42 -13.20 3.94
N GLU A 29 -3.05 -13.27 5.11
CA GLU A 29 -4.51 -13.25 5.26
C GLU A 29 -5.05 -11.82 5.43
N GLY A 30 -4.17 -10.79 5.38
CA GLY A 30 -4.55 -9.39 5.61
C GLY A 30 -4.89 -9.09 7.07
N GLY A 31 -4.33 -9.86 7.99
CA GLY A 31 -4.28 -9.62 9.43
C GLY A 31 -3.13 -8.68 9.86
N PRO A 32 -2.96 -8.45 11.16
CA PRO A 32 -1.88 -7.61 11.66
C PRO A 32 -0.51 -8.23 11.37
N PRO A 33 0.47 -7.45 10.88
CA PRO A 33 1.84 -7.91 10.69
C PRO A 33 2.57 -8.04 12.04
N GLY A 34 3.73 -8.71 12.07
CA GLY A 34 4.60 -8.75 13.27
C GLY A 34 4.70 -10.12 13.94
N ARG A 35 4.58 -11.23 13.19
CA ARG A 35 4.74 -12.59 13.72
C ARG A 35 6.17 -12.88 14.19
N ASN A 36 7.17 -12.21 13.62
CA ASN A 36 8.59 -12.39 13.97
C ASN A 36 9.30 -11.04 14.16
N LYS A 37 9.14 -10.42 15.32
CA LYS A 37 9.70 -9.10 15.64
C LYS A 37 10.87 -9.14 16.63
N GLU A 38 11.37 -10.34 16.96
CA GLU A 38 12.41 -10.54 17.97
C GLU A 38 13.67 -9.69 17.72
N GLY A 39 14.00 -8.82 18.68
CA GLY A 39 15.18 -7.96 18.64
C GLY A 39 14.97 -6.60 17.96
N VAL A 40 13.81 -6.36 17.34
CA VAL A 40 13.48 -5.10 16.65
C VAL A 40 12.16 -4.47 17.11
N GLU A 41 11.47 -5.06 18.09
CA GLU A 41 10.16 -4.64 18.62
C GLU A 41 10.16 -3.19 19.14
N HIS A 42 11.31 -2.77 19.66
CA HIS A 42 11.48 -1.46 20.28
C HIS A 42 11.59 -0.33 19.25
N THR A 43 11.88 -0.65 17.99
CA THR A 43 12.10 0.34 16.93
C THR A 43 10.82 1.13 16.63
N SER A 44 10.98 2.40 16.27
CA SER A 44 9.86 3.28 15.90
C SER A 44 9.08 2.75 14.69
N MET A 45 9.79 2.16 13.72
CA MET A 45 9.21 1.59 12.51
C MET A 45 8.23 0.44 12.84
N VAL A 46 8.63 -0.54 13.65
CA VAL A 46 7.76 -1.67 14.01
C VAL A 46 6.51 -1.19 14.74
N LYS A 47 6.66 -0.25 15.69
CA LYS A 47 5.52 0.34 16.41
C LYS A 47 4.54 1.06 15.48
N GLN A 48 5.05 1.82 14.49
CA GLN A 48 4.19 2.51 13.53
C GLN A 48 3.40 1.54 12.66
N ILE A 49 4.03 0.43 12.25
CA ILE A 49 3.38 -0.60 11.44
C ILE A 49 2.30 -1.31 12.26
N GLU A 50 2.60 -1.77 13.47
CA GLU A 50 1.61 -2.43 14.34
C GLU A 50 0.37 -1.57 14.61
N GLN A 51 0.54 -0.25 14.72
CA GLN A 51 -0.56 0.68 14.99
C GLN A 51 -1.37 1.06 13.74
N ASN A 52 -0.76 1.03 12.57
CA ASN A 52 -1.31 1.67 11.36
C ASN A 52 -1.35 0.75 10.12
N TRP A 53 -1.04 -0.53 10.25
CA TRP A 53 -0.93 -1.48 9.13
C TRP A 53 -2.20 -1.57 8.27
N ASP A 54 -3.37 -1.36 8.85
CA ASP A 54 -4.66 -1.46 8.16
C ASP A 54 -5.15 -0.14 7.57
N SER A 55 -4.40 0.94 7.83
CA SER A 55 -4.69 2.27 7.29
C SER A 55 -4.48 2.28 5.79
N LYS A 56 -5.32 3.06 5.11
CA LYS A 56 -5.31 3.21 3.66
C LYS A 56 -4.73 4.57 3.32
N LEU A 57 -3.48 4.57 2.90
CA LEU A 57 -2.81 5.75 2.37
C LEU A 57 -3.28 6.00 0.94
N TRP A 58 -3.37 7.26 0.52
CA TRP A 58 -3.82 7.61 -0.83
C TRP A 58 -2.85 7.19 -1.96
N TRP A 59 -1.54 7.29 -1.72
CA TRP A 59 -0.53 7.16 -2.77
C TRP A 59 -0.40 5.75 -3.36
N PRO A 60 -0.48 4.63 -2.59
CA PRO A 60 -0.41 3.30 -3.19
C PRO A 60 -1.56 3.05 -4.17
N HIS A 61 -2.73 3.61 -3.89
CA HIS A 61 -3.88 3.51 -4.79
C HIS A 61 -3.71 4.35 -6.05
N SER A 62 -3.17 5.57 -5.93
CA SER A 62 -2.79 6.38 -7.10
C SER A 62 -1.79 5.66 -7.99
N GLU A 63 -0.78 5.00 -7.42
CA GLU A 63 0.21 4.22 -8.17
C GLU A 63 -0.40 2.99 -8.84
N ALA A 64 -1.20 2.23 -8.09
CA ALA A 64 -1.86 1.04 -8.61
C ALA A 64 -2.78 1.37 -9.81
N LEU A 65 -3.48 2.52 -9.79
CA LEU A 65 -4.27 3.00 -10.93
C LEU A 65 -3.41 3.17 -12.18
N TYR A 66 -2.28 3.86 -12.08
CA TYR A 66 -1.41 4.04 -13.25
C TYR A 66 -0.80 2.73 -13.72
N THR A 67 -0.26 1.91 -12.79
CA THR A 67 0.39 0.65 -13.13
C THR A 67 -0.55 -0.32 -13.83
N THR A 68 -1.78 -0.50 -13.32
CA THR A 68 -2.74 -1.44 -13.94
C THR A 68 -3.16 -0.98 -15.34
N MET A 69 -3.39 0.32 -15.54
CA MET A 69 -3.70 0.87 -16.87
C MET A 69 -2.53 0.73 -17.83
N LEU A 70 -1.30 1.06 -17.40
CA LEU A 70 -0.10 0.93 -18.22
C LEU A 70 0.11 -0.52 -18.66
N LEU A 71 0.05 -1.46 -17.72
CA LEU A 71 0.25 -2.88 -18.02
C LEU A 71 -0.85 -3.39 -18.96
N TYR A 72 -2.10 -2.95 -18.78
CA TYR A 72 -3.17 -3.28 -19.73
C TYR A 72 -2.85 -2.77 -21.13
N LYS A 73 -2.40 -1.51 -21.28
CA LYS A 73 -2.04 -0.94 -22.59
C LYS A 73 -0.85 -1.67 -23.25
N LEU A 74 0.09 -2.19 -22.46
CA LEU A 74 1.25 -2.93 -22.97
C LEU A 74 0.94 -4.39 -23.36
N THR A 75 0.03 -5.05 -22.64
CA THR A 75 -0.18 -6.50 -22.74
C THR A 75 -1.51 -6.88 -23.38
N GLY A 76 -2.52 -6.01 -23.31
CA GLY A 76 -3.89 -6.31 -23.68
C GLY A 76 -4.63 -7.24 -22.72
N ASP A 77 -4.07 -7.58 -21.55
CA ASP A 77 -4.68 -8.52 -20.60
C ASP A 77 -5.95 -7.92 -19.95
N PRO A 78 -7.15 -8.47 -20.21
CA PRO A 78 -8.40 -7.92 -19.69
C PRO A 78 -8.50 -7.96 -18.15
N GLU A 79 -7.76 -8.84 -17.47
CA GLU A 79 -7.76 -8.90 -16.00
C GLU A 79 -7.15 -7.61 -15.41
N LEU A 80 -6.13 -7.03 -16.05
CA LEU A 80 -5.54 -5.76 -15.62
C LEU A 80 -6.52 -4.59 -15.74
N LEU A 81 -7.35 -4.59 -16.79
CA LEU A 81 -8.40 -3.59 -16.95
C LEU A 81 -9.52 -3.76 -15.90
N ALA A 82 -9.87 -5.00 -15.56
CA ALA A 82 -10.82 -5.29 -14.50
C ALA A 82 -10.28 -4.81 -13.13
N GLN A 83 -9.00 -5.05 -12.86
CA GLN A 83 -8.32 -4.55 -11.66
C GLN A 83 -8.27 -3.03 -11.61
N TYR A 84 -7.92 -2.37 -12.72
CA TYR A 84 -7.99 -0.91 -12.84
C TYR A 84 -9.37 -0.38 -12.48
N SER A 85 -10.42 -0.97 -13.04
CA SER A 85 -11.81 -0.55 -12.80
C SER A 85 -12.18 -0.65 -11.32
N ARG A 86 -11.84 -1.77 -10.67
CA ARG A 86 -12.06 -1.96 -9.22
C ARG A 86 -11.28 -0.96 -8.38
N LEU A 87 -10.02 -0.68 -8.75
CA LEU A 87 -9.19 0.32 -8.08
C LEU A 87 -9.75 1.73 -8.25
N GLN A 88 -10.25 2.06 -9.44
CA GLN A 88 -10.86 3.35 -9.73
C GLN A 88 -12.10 3.55 -8.86
N ASP A 89 -13.02 2.59 -8.86
CA ASP A 89 -14.25 2.65 -8.07
C ASP A 89 -13.94 2.85 -6.58
N TYR A 90 -13.02 2.06 -6.03
CA TYR A 90 -12.62 2.18 -4.64
C TYR A 90 -11.96 3.54 -4.36
N SER A 91 -11.00 3.96 -5.19
CA SER A 91 -10.18 5.14 -4.92
C SER A 91 -11.00 6.43 -5.00
N PHE A 92 -11.82 6.57 -6.05
CA PHE A 92 -12.63 7.76 -6.27
C PHE A 92 -13.84 7.84 -5.32
N LYS A 93 -14.28 6.71 -4.74
CA LYS A 93 -15.26 6.73 -3.65
C LYS A 93 -14.63 7.07 -2.29
N THR A 94 -13.38 6.68 -2.08
CA THR A 94 -12.76 6.65 -0.75
C THR A 94 -11.93 7.88 -0.45
N PHE A 95 -11.14 8.39 -1.40
CA PHE A 95 -10.12 9.40 -1.12
C PHE A 95 -10.54 10.85 -1.35
N PRO A 96 -11.32 11.21 -2.39
CA PRO A 96 -11.69 12.60 -2.62
C PRO A 96 -12.26 13.30 -1.38
N ASN A 97 -11.89 14.56 -1.19
CA ASN A 97 -12.47 15.38 -0.13
C ASN A 97 -13.97 15.59 -0.42
N PRO A 98 -14.87 15.34 0.55
CA PRO A 98 -16.29 15.60 0.36
C PRO A 98 -16.58 17.09 0.09
N ASP A 99 -15.74 18.00 0.59
CA ASP A 99 -15.78 19.41 0.22
C ASP A 99 -15.08 19.62 -1.13
N ARG A 100 -15.88 19.88 -2.16
CA ARG A 100 -15.40 20.11 -3.52
C ARG A 100 -14.56 21.37 -3.66
N SER A 101 -14.67 22.34 -2.75
CA SER A 101 -13.86 23.57 -2.80
C SER A 101 -12.38 23.31 -2.50
N VAL A 102 -12.07 22.20 -1.80
CA VAL A 102 -10.70 21.77 -1.49
C VAL A 102 -10.02 21.13 -2.71
N GLY A 103 -10.79 20.40 -3.54
CA GLY A 103 -10.30 19.84 -4.81
C GLY A 103 -9.28 18.69 -4.72
N GLU A 104 -8.96 18.19 -3.53
CA GLU A 104 -7.87 17.23 -3.28
C GLU A 104 -8.33 15.93 -2.59
N TRP A 105 -7.42 14.95 -2.50
CA TRP A 105 -7.66 13.68 -1.79
C TRP A 105 -7.25 13.76 -0.31
N ILE A 106 -8.06 13.17 0.56
CA ILE A 106 -7.73 12.94 1.97
C ILE A 106 -6.55 11.95 2.06
N GLN A 107 -5.54 12.29 2.86
CA GLN A 107 -4.27 11.55 2.90
C GLN A 107 -4.42 10.11 3.44
N ILE A 108 -5.23 9.95 4.49
CA ILE A 108 -5.30 8.70 5.26
C ILE A 108 -6.75 8.37 5.56
N ARG A 109 -7.12 7.12 5.26
CA ARG A 109 -8.39 6.53 5.65
C ARG A 109 -8.17 5.33 6.55
N SER A 110 -9.13 5.03 7.43
CA SER A 110 -9.17 3.78 8.18
C SER A 110 -9.42 2.59 7.26
N ARG A 111 -9.25 1.36 7.76
CA ARG A 111 -9.66 0.14 7.05
C ARG A 111 -11.13 0.18 6.59
N SER A 112 -11.99 0.86 7.36
CA SER A 112 -13.42 1.06 7.03
C SER A 112 -13.69 2.27 6.13
N GLY A 113 -12.67 2.98 5.66
CA GLY A 113 -12.79 4.15 4.78
C GLY A 113 -13.09 5.49 5.47
N LYS A 114 -13.14 5.54 6.82
CA LYS A 114 -13.34 6.81 7.55
C LYS A 114 -12.08 7.67 7.48
N SER A 115 -12.22 8.99 7.41
CA SER A 115 -11.06 9.88 7.51
C SER A 115 -10.43 9.76 8.90
N ILE A 116 -9.10 9.67 8.95
CA ILE A 116 -8.35 9.73 10.19
C ILE A 116 -7.43 10.95 10.13
N ASN A 117 -7.48 11.79 11.16
CA ASN A 117 -6.55 12.90 11.33
C ASN A 117 -5.38 12.45 12.21
N GLN A 118 -4.48 11.67 11.62
CA GLN A 118 -3.27 11.17 12.27
C GLN A 118 -2.10 11.25 11.31
N VAL A 119 -0.88 11.44 11.80
CA VAL A 119 0.31 11.40 10.95
C VAL A 119 0.80 9.97 10.86
N ILE A 120 0.68 9.35 9.68
CA ILE A 120 1.28 8.05 9.37
C ILE A 120 2.44 8.28 8.41
N ALA A 121 3.63 7.83 8.81
CA ALA A 121 4.90 7.93 8.10
C ALA A 121 5.43 9.37 7.90
N LEU A 122 4.72 10.21 7.13
CA LEU A 122 5.16 11.57 6.78
C LEU A 122 4.09 12.62 7.09
N PRO A 123 4.47 13.78 7.64
CA PRO A 123 3.52 14.84 8.02
C PRO A 123 2.97 15.63 6.82
N VAL A 124 3.55 15.46 5.62
CA VAL A 124 3.22 16.24 4.43
C VAL A 124 2.76 15.33 3.30
N LYS A 125 1.75 15.79 2.55
CA LYS A 125 1.31 15.22 1.28
C LYS A 125 1.83 16.09 0.14
N ASP A 126 2.77 15.56 -0.64
CA ASP A 126 3.29 16.27 -1.80
C ASP A 126 2.25 16.26 -2.96
N PRO A 127 2.06 17.38 -3.67
CA PRO A 127 1.20 17.49 -4.84
C PRO A 127 1.89 16.88 -6.08
N TYR A 128 2.26 15.61 -6.00
CA TYR A 128 3.03 14.94 -7.05
C TYR A 128 2.31 13.69 -7.56
N TYR A 129 2.16 12.65 -6.73
CA TYR A 129 1.75 11.35 -7.23
C TYR A 129 0.35 11.33 -7.87
N ILE A 130 -0.64 12.05 -7.33
CA ILE A 130 -2.01 12.10 -7.92
C ILE A 130 -1.93 12.73 -9.30
N ILE A 131 -1.38 13.95 -9.36
CA ILE A 131 -1.34 14.75 -10.58
C ILE A 131 -0.56 14.00 -11.66
N ARG A 132 0.63 13.50 -11.33
CA ARG A 132 1.47 12.72 -12.25
C ARG A 132 0.71 11.51 -12.80
N ASN A 133 0.11 10.70 -11.93
CA ASN A 133 -0.52 9.45 -12.37
C ASN A 133 -1.79 9.70 -13.17
N VAL A 134 -2.58 10.72 -12.83
CA VAL A 134 -3.76 11.11 -13.61
C VAL A 134 -3.34 11.62 -15.00
N ILE A 135 -2.31 12.46 -15.11
CA ILE A 135 -1.78 12.91 -16.41
C ILE A 135 -1.32 11.71 -17.24
N LEU A 136 -0.52 10.80 -16.66
CA LEU A 136 -0.02 9.63 -17.39
C LEU A 136 -1.15 8.70 -17.86
N ILE A 137 -2.21 8.51 -17.05
CA ILE A 137 -3.40 7.77 -17.46
C ILE A 137 -4.11 8.46 -18.63
N ILE A 138 -4.26 9.79 -18.58
CA ILE A 138 -4.87 10.56 -19.68
C ILE A 138 -4.05 10.39 -20.97
N GLU A 139 -2.73 10.44 -20.90
CA GLU A 139 -1.84 10.22 -22.06
C GLU A 139 -1.99 8.81 -22.63
N LEU A 140 -2.08 7.79 -21.78
CA LEU A 140 -2.36 6.41 -22.21
C LEU A 140 -3.74 6.27 -22.88
N LEU A 141 -4.74 7.02 -22.45
CA LEU A 141 -6.08 6.98 -23.05
C LEU A 141 -6.18 7.79 -24.35
N ALA A 142 -5.40 8.88 -24.44
CA ALA A 142 -5.36 9.74 -25.62
C ALA A 142 -4.51 9.16 -26.76
N SER A 143 -3.47 8.38 -26.43
CA SER A 143 -2.67 7.65 -27.42
C SER A 143 -3.49 6.55 -28.07
N ARG A 144 -3.88 6.82 -29.32
CA ARG A 144 -4.53 5.89 -30.25
C ARG A 144 -3.50 5.04 -30.96
#